data_AF-A0A227P2Q9-F1
#
_entry.id   AF-A0A227P2Q9-F1
#
_cell.length_a   1.000
_cell.length_b   1.000
_cell.length_c   1.000
_cell.angle_alpha   90.00
_cell.angle_beta   90.00
_cell.angle_gamma   90.00
#
_symmetry.space_group_name_H-M   'P 1'
#
loop_
_entity.id
_entity.type
_entity.pdbx_description
1 polymer ?
#
loop_
_entity_poly.entity_id
_entity_poly.type
_entity_poly.pdbx_seq_one_letter_code
_entity_poly.pdbx_strand_id
1 'polypeptide(L)'
;MGNTSSNVGIEFIERFFSSDFFKSCPYLPLLFIAGHAHLHVVSVNIQKDGKRIDLHHLGIRKSEPARKEIEERFGLVKAEGQKRKKYLL
;
A
#
# COMPACT_ATOMS: atom_id res chain seq x y z
N MET A 1 -18.08 5.56 -17.80
CA MET A 1 -16.61 5.40 -17.84
C MET A 1 -16.13 5.04 -16.45
N GLY A 2 -15.53 3.86 -16.27
CA GLY A 2 -15.17 3.32 -14.95
C GLY A 2 -13.94 4.02 -14.36
N ASN A 3 -14.04 4.42 -13.09
CA ASN A 3 -12.97 5.06 -12.33
C ASN A 3 -11.71 4.18 -12.30
N THR A 4 -10.65 4.60 -12.99
CA THR A 4 -9.36 3.88 -13.03
C THR A 4 -8.53 4.09 -11.76
N SER A 5 -8.74 5.20 -11.06
CA SER A 5 -8.01 5.57 -9.82
C SER A 5 -8.41 4.74 -8.60
N SER A 6 -9.67 4.26 -8.52
CA SER A 6 -10.12 3.40 -7.41
C SER A 6 -9.51 2.00 -7.44
N ASN A 7 -9.07 1.52 -8.61
CA ASN A 7 -8.58 0.15 -8.76
C ASN A 7 -7.11 0.00 -8.37
N VAL A 8 -6.28 1.01 -8.65
CA VAL A 8 -4.83 0.98 -8.37
C VAL A 8 -4.55 0.89 -6.86
N GLY A 9 -5.27 1.67 -6.05
CA GLY A 9 -5.09 1.67 -4.59
C GLY A 9 -5.51 0.35 -3.93
N ILE A 10 -6.60 -0.25 -4.41
CA ILE A 10 -7.05 -1.57 -3.94
C ILE A 10 -6.06 -2.65 -4.38
N GLU A 11 -5.60 -2.62 -5.63
CA GLU A 11 -4.63 -3.62 -6.11
C GLU A 11 -3.28 -3.49 -5.40
N PHE A 12 -2.87 -2.27 -5.03
CA PHE A 12 -1.71 -2.06 -4.16
C PHE A 12 -1.85 -2.75 -2.81
N ILE A 13 -3.01 -2.61 -2.19
CA ILE A 13 -3.29 -3.28 -0.91
C ILE A 13 -3.35 -4.78 -1.12
N GLU A 14 -4.08 -5.28 -2.11
CA GLU A 14 -4.11 -6.72 -2.38
C GLU A 14 -2.71 -7.27 -2.62
N ARG A 15 -1.84 -6.58 -3.36
CA ARG A 15 -0.47 -7.05 -3.61
C ARG A 15 0.40 -6.98 -2.35
N PHE A 16 0.30 -5.90 -1.61
CA PHE A 16 1.03 -5.71 -0.35
C PHE A 16 0.61 -6.75 0.70
N PHE A 17 -0.70 -7.00 0.82
CA PHE A 17 -1.30 -7.90 1.80
C PHE A 17 -1.40 -9.38 1.34
N SER A 18 -1.32 -9.68 0.04
CA SER A 18 -1.24 -11.06 -0.49
C SER A 18 0.15 -11.67 -0.38
N SER A 19 1.17 -10.85 -0.10
CA SER A 19 2.47 -11.38 0.30
C SER A 19 2.30 -12.27 1.53
N ASP A 20 3.07 -13.37 1.64
CA ASP A 20 2.94 -14.39 2.70
C ASP A 20 3.02 -13.83 4.14
N PHE A 21 3.43 -12.57 4.27
CA PHE A 21 3.50 -11.79 5.49
C PHE A 21 2.13 -11.33 6.04
N PHE A 22 1.13 -11.13 5.19
CA PHE A 22 -0.19 -10.59 5.57
C PHE A 22 -1.36 -11.53 5.28
N LYS A 23 -1.13 -12.67 4.58
CA LYS A 23 -2.14 -13.74 4.42
C LYS A 23 -2.76 -14.20 5.75
N SER A 24 -2.04 -14.02 6.87
CA SER A 24 -2.46 -14.40 8.21
C SER A 24 -2.99 -13.24 9.07
N CYS A 25 -2.95 -11.99 8.60
CA CYS A 25 -3.34 -10.81 9.40
C CYS A 25 -4.67 -10.21 8.91
N PRO A 26 -5.68 -10.05 9.79
CA PRO A 26 -6.93 -9.39 9.43
C PRO A 26 -6.71 -7.88 9.24
N TYR A 27 -7.18 -7.33 8.12
CA TYR A 27 -7.18 -5.89 7.86
C TYR A 27 -8.55 -5.40 7.39
N LEU A 28 -8.88 -4.15 7.73
CA LEU A 28 -10.11 -3.47 7.30
C LEU A 28 -9.73 -2.21 6.49
N PRO A 29 -10.11 -2.11 5.21
CA PRO A 29 -9.96 -0.87 4.45
C PRO A 29 -11.04 0.13 4.86
N LEU A 30 -10.63 1.33 5.31
CA LEU A 30 -11.53 2.45 5.63
C LEU A 30 -11.27 3.58 4.62
N LEU A 31 -12.27 3.90 3.80
CA LEU A 31 -12.22 5.03 2.85
C LEU A 31 -12.77 6.28 3.54
N PHE A 32 -11.93 7.29 3.77
CA PHE A 32 -12.37 8.59 4.27
C PHE A 32 -12.15 9.65 3.18
N ILE A 33 -13.19 10.41 2.83
CA ILE A 33 -13.17 11.38 1.74
C ILE A 33 -13.23 12.79 2.34
N ALA A 34 -12.07 13.43 2.47
CA ALA A 34 -11.97 14.87 2.68
C ALA A 34 -10.81 15.40 1.83
N GLY A 35 -11.13 16.02 0.70
CA GLY A 35 -10.17 16.76 -0.15
C GLY A 35 -9.34 15.94 -1.15
N HIS A 36 -8.83 14.76 -0.79
CA HIS A 36 -8.07 13.87 -1.69
C HIS A 36 -8.44 12.40 -1.47
N ALA A 37 -8.49 11.60 -2.54
CA ALA A 37 -8.72 10.16 -2.45
C ALA A 37 -7.55 9.48 -1.72
N HIS A 38 -7.78 9.03 -0.49
CA HIS A 38 -6.81 8.32 0.32
C HIS A 38 -7.49 7.13 1.01
N LEU A 39 -6.72 6.07 1.23
CA LEU A 39 -7.21 4.80 1.74
C LEU A 39 -6.47 4.47 3.04
N HIS A 40 -7.21 4.39 4.15
CA HIS A 40 -6.66 3.97 5.43
C HIS A 40 -6.77 2.46 5.53
N VAL A 41 -5.64 1.80 5.83
CA VAL A 41 -5.61 0.35 6.08
C VAL A 41 -5.12 0.11 7.50
N VAL A 42 -5.96 -0.55 8.29
CA VAL A 42 -5.66 -0.88 9.69
C VAL A 42 -5.41 -2.38 9.79
N SER A 43 -4.31 -2.77 10.43
CA SER A 43 -3.96 -4.17 10.71
C SER A 43 -3.28 -4.32 12.08
N VAL A 44 -3.13 -5.56 12.54
CA VAL A 44 -2.43 -5.87 13.80
C VAL A 44 -1.01 -6.39 13.55
N ASN A 45 -0.13 -6.23 14.54
CA ASN A 45 1.27 -6.65 14.44
C ASN A 45 1.53 -8.12 14.83
N ILE A 46 0.50 -8.97 14.75
CA ILE A 46 0.54 -10.36 15.21
C ILE A 46 -0.19 -11.21 14.17
N GLN A 47 0.42 -12.32 13.78
CA GLN A 47 -0.16 -13.30 12.86
C GLN A 47 -1.20 -14.18 13.57
N LYS A 48 -2.03 -14.89 12.79
CA LYS A 48 -2.95 -15.91 13.33
C LYS A 48 -2.30 -16.95 14.24
N ASP A 49 -1.03 -17.28 14.02
CA ASP A 49 -0.27 -18.25 14.84
C ASP A 49 0.39 -17.62 16.08
N GLY A 50 0.11 -16.35 16.39
CA GLY A 50 0.66 -15.63 17.52
C GLY A 50 2.07 -15.09 17.30
N LYS A 51 2.71 -15.34 16.14
CA LYS A 51 4.02 -14.76 15.84
C LYS A 51 3.91 -13.28 15.56
N ARG A 52 4.87 -12.52 16.10
CA ARG A 52 5.00 -11.10 15.81
C ARG A 52 5.36 -10.89 14.34
N ILE A 53 4.73 -9.90 13.74
CA ILE A 53 5.07 -9.40 12.41
C ILE A 53 6.25 -8.43 12.55
N ASP A 54 7.33 -8.62 11.79
CA ASP A 54 8.47 -7.70 11.84
C ASP A 54 8.20 -6.47 10.97
N LEU A 55 7.88 -5.35 11.61
CA LEU A 55 7.60 -4.08 10.93
C LEU A 55 8.85 -3.27 10.61
N HIS A 56 10.02 -3.67 11.10
CA HIS A 56 11.25 -2.93 10.83
C HIS A 56 11.54 -2.94 9.32
N HIS A 57 11.79 -1.77 8.72
CA HIS A 57 11.99 -1.64 7.28
C HIS A 57 10.86 -2.21 6.39
N LEU A 58 9.60 -2.27 6.87
CA LEU A 58 8.48 -2.76 6.06
C LEU A 58 8.31 -1.97 4.75
N GLY A 59 8.53 -0.65 4.82
CA GLY A 59 8.53 0.23 3.64
C GLY A 59 9.52 -0.24 2.58
N ILE A 60 10.77 -0.51 2.97
CA ILE A 60 11.83 -0.93 2.04
C ILE A 60 11.62 -2.37 1.57
N ARG A 61 11.28 -3.28 2.47
CA ARG A 61 11.22 -4.72 2.17
C ARG A 61 9.95 -5.15 1.43
N LYS A 62 8.85 -4.43 1.59
CA LYS A 62 7.54 -4.80 1.04
C LYS A 62 6.89 -3.69 0.23
N SER A 63 6.87 -2.46 0.75
CA SER A 63 6.17 -1.35 0.07
C SER A 63 6.88 -0.93 -1.21
N GLU A 64 8.21 -0.86 -1.19
CA GLU A 64 9.02 -0.46 -2.34
C GLU A 64 8.94 -1.47 -3.51
N PRO A 65 9.09 -2.78 -3.29
CA PRO A 65 8.82 -3.77 -4.34
C PRO A 65 7.40 -3.71 -4.89
N ALA A 66 6.38 -3.62 -4.02
CA ALA A 66 4.98 -3.54 -4.45
C ALA A 66 4.69 -2.26 -5.25
N ARG A 67 5.28 -1.13 -4.86
CA ARG A 67 5.20 0.14 -5.59
C ARG A 67 5.75 0.00 -6.99
N LYS A 68 6.98 -0.53 -7.14
CA LYS A 68 7.64 -0.69 -8.45
C LYS A 68 6.84 -1.60 -9.37
N GLU A 69 6.34 -2.73 -8.86
CA GLU A 69 5.52 -3.65 -9.64
C GLU A 69 4.24 -2.96 -10.19
N ILE A 70 3.57 -2.17 -9.37
CA ILE A 70 2.33 -1.49 -9.74
C ILE A 70 2.59 -0.30 -10.66
N GLU A 71 3.69 0.42 -10.46
CA GLU A 71 4.14 1.45 -11.40
C GLU A 71 4.35 0.88 -12.79
N GLU A 72 5.00 -0.29 -12.91
CA GLU A 72 5.21 -0.97 -14.19
C GLU A 72 3.90 -1.49 -14.77
N ARG A 73 3.07 -2.17 -13.96
CA ARG A 73 1.83 -2.80 -14.41
C ARG A 73 0.80 -1.79 -14.93
N PHE A 74 0.70 -0.62 -14.29
CA PHE A 74 -0.27 0.41 -14.66
C PHE A 74 0.33 1.57 -15.45
N GLY A 75 1.63 1.52 -15.75
CA GLY A 75 2.33 2.61 -16.44
C GLY A 75 2.33 3.93 -15.66
N LEU A 76 2.44 3.86 -14.33
CA LEU A 76 2.46 5.05 -13.47
C LEU A 76 3.84 5.73 -13.51
N VAL A 77 3.88 6.99 -13.08
CA VAL A 77 5.14 7.73 -12.94
C VAL A 77 5.96 7.11 -11.82
N LYS A 78 7.22 6.74 -12.13
CA LYS A 78 8.16 6.19 -11.15
C LYS A 78 8.44 7.20 -10.05
N ALA A 79 8.20 6.80 -8.80
CA ALA A 79 8.47 7.63 -7.63
C ALA A 79 9.97 7.62 -7.21
N GLU A 80 10.69 6.56 -7.55
CA GLU A 80 12.13 6.41 -7.22
C GLU A 80 12.96 7.54 -7.86
N GLY A 81 13.81 8.19 -7.05
CA GLY A 81 14.65 9.30 -7.51
C GLY A 81 13.92 10.64 -7.72
N GLN A 82 12.60 10.70 -7.54
CA GLN A 82 11.87 11.97 -7.55
C GLN A 82 12.27 12.82 -6.34
N LYS A 83 12.68 14.07 -6.60
CA LYS A 83 12.88 15.06 -5.53
C LYS A 83 11.50 15.36 -4.93
N ARG A 84 11.41 15.38 -3.59
CA ARG A 84 10.20 15.83 -2.89
C ARG A 84 9.83 17.21 -3.45
N LYS A 85 8.72 17.30 -4.20
CA LYS A 85 8.09 18.59 -4.46
C LYS A 85 7.68 19.13 -3.09
N LYS A 86 8.27 20.27 -2.69
CA LYS A 86 7.76 21.08 -1.60
C LYS A 86 6.35 21.48 -2.01
N TYR A 87 5.34 20.79 -1.51
CA TYR A 87 4.00 21.35 -1.48
C TYR A 87 4.09 22.49 -0.47
N LEU A 88 4.00 23.73 -0.98
CA LEU A 88 3.67 24.87 -0.12
C LEU A 88 2.28 24.57 0.43
N LEU A 89 2.22 24.33 1.73
CA LEU A 89 0.99 24.37 2.51
C LEU A 89 0.50 25.82 2.60
#